data_AF-A0AAV5SK93-F1
#
_entry.id   AF-A0AAV5SK93-F1
#
_cell.length_a   1.000
_cell.length_b   1.000
_cell.length_c   1.000
_cell.angle_alpha   90.00
_cell.angle_beta   90.00
_cell.angle_gamma   90.00
#
_symmetry.space_group_name_H-M   'P 1'
#
loop_
_entity.id
_entity.type
_entity.pdbx_description
1 polymer ?
#
loop_
_entity_poly.entity_id
_entity_poly.type
_entity_poly.pdbx_seq_one_letter_code
_entity_poly.pdbx_strand_id
1 'polypeptide(L)'
;SRLTHSLYRLLVSRSGRDKGMWPYRIPGSSSSAATSIIRWSLLLIVLPMCAQARFPIEKWECGSDGWTKTESHKEVIKKCPHFAEEINHCCVVHDDCYGRQKGQKYCDTEFDACNKRVLDDERAGPCKEIVELAYAAVDFMGFIAYTGSTNYTEPHEKDLPQLCRPEKTMGVFFDYLYLSCPTIKKSISSCCDQLTVCPDLPLGRNRTECANRAMGCLVKARSEEHNGFNDGHCDRALDRTRKYLALDYIMEDGHVGAKKHHGPPEIFANSNQAFALLMILSMTCGICLLLVTYKYYRLRSQNKDRKYSTITLSTA
;
A
#
# COMPACT_ATOMS: atom_id res chain seq x y z
N SER A 1 -21.67 35.27 -11.43
CA SER A 1 -22.83 35.24 -12.34
C SER A 1 -22.37 34.66 -13.67
N ARG A 2 -23.10 33.65 -14.18
CA ARG A 2 -23.09 33.10 -15.54
C ARG A 2 -21.72 32.69 -16.12
N LEU A 3 -21.47 31.38 -16.14
CA LEU A 3 -21.09 30.60 -17.34
C LEU A 3 -20.72 29.18 -16.90
N THR A 4 -21.49 28.20 -17.39
CA THR A 4 -21.22 26.75 -17.55
C THR A 4 -22.39 25.88 -17.10
N HIS A 5 -23.50 25.92 -17.83
CA HIS A 5 -24.52 24.87 -17.77
C HIS A 5 -25.14 24.73 -19.17
N SER A 6 -24.42 24.04 -20.05
CA SER A 6 -24.97 23.60 -21.34
C SER A 6 -24.14 22.43 -21.84
N LEU A 7 -24.58 21.21 -21.54
CA LEU A 7 -24.36 19.96 -22.29
C LEU A 7 -24.88 18.77 -21.45
N TYR A 8 -26.19 18.66 -21.26
CA TYR A 8 -26.83 17.40 -20.86
C TYR A 8 -28.32 17.47 -21.20
N ARG A 9 -28.65 17.37 -22.49
CA ARG A 9 -30.00 17.06 -22.99
C ARG A 9 -29.89 16.73 -24.46
N LEU A 10 -29.71 15.46 -24.78
CA LEU A 10 -30.12 14.84 -26.03
C LEU A 10 -29.96 13.33 -25.87
N LEU A 11 -30.91 12.58 -26.45
CA LEU A 11 -31.04 11.12 -26.47
C LEU A 11 -31.90 10.49 -25.37
N VAL A 12 -33.18 10.84 -25.34
CA VAL A 12 -34.24 9.83 -25.17
C VAL A 12 -35.30 10.10 -26.25
N SER A 13 -35.31 9.29 -27.31
CA SER A 13 -36.42 9.27 -28.26
C SER A 13 -36.63 7.87 -28.83
N ARG A 14 -37.92 7.53 -28.89
CA ARG A 14 -38.58 6.51 -29.72
C ARG A 14 -38.46 5.04 -29.31
N SER A 15 -39.41 4.67 -28.43
CA SER A 15 -40.15 3.42 -28.52
C SER A 15 -40.98 3.39 -29.81
N GLY A 16 -40.77 2.36 -30.63
CA GLY A 16 -41.45 2.12 -31.89
C GLY A 16 -41.61 0.61 -32.11
N ARG A 17 -42.85 0.21 -32.34
CA ARG A 17 -43.40 -1.14 -32.44
C ARG A 17 -42.97 -1.89 -33.71
N ASP A 18 -43.04 -3.23 -33.58
CA ASP A 18 -43.64 -4.19 -34.53
C ASP A 18 -42.79 -5.02 -35.52
N LYS A 19 -43.13 -6.33 -35.45
CA LYS A 19 -43.23 -7.37 -36.50
C LYS A 19 -42.05 -8.31 -36.76
N GLY A 20 -42.17 -9.47 -36.11
CA GLY A 20 -42.12 -10.82 -36.67
C GLY A 20 -41.26 -11.11 -37.91
N MET A 21 -40.29 -12.01 -37.74
CA MET A 21 -39.73 -12.82 -38.83
C MET A 21 -39.15 -14.14 -38.26
N TRP A 22 -39.36 -15.21 -39.01
CA TRP A 22 -39.16 -16.65 -38.80
C TRP A 22 -37.85 -17.13 -38.12
N PRO A 23 -37.89 -18.27 -37.41
CA PRO A 23 -36.68 -18.88 -36.85
C PRO A 23 -35.90 -19.64 -37.94
N TYR A 24 -34.82 -19.05 -38.44
CA TYR A 24 -33.82 -19.80 -39.21
C TYR A 24 -32.97 -20.63 -38.25
N ARG A 25 -33.17 -21.95 -38.27
CA ARG A 25 -32.41 -22.91 -37.47
C ARG A 25 -31.05 -23.11 -38.14
N ILE A 26 -30.02 -22.41 -37.64
CA ILE A 26 -28.62 -22.64 -38.05
C ILE A 26 -28.18 -24.02 -37.53
N PRO A 27 -27.69 -24.93 -38.39
CA PRO A 27 -27.17 -26.22 -37.97
C PRO A 27 -25.92 -26.04 -37.10
N GLY A 28 -25.88 -26.79 -36.00
CA GLY A 28 -24.87 -26.68 -34.96
C GLY A 28 -23.45 -26.79 -35.51
N SER A 29 -22.69 -25.71 -35.36
CA SER A 29 -21.23 -25.78 -35.41
C SER A 29 -20.75 -26.40 -34.10
N SER A 30 -20.24 -27.61 -34.19
CA SER A 30 -19.42 -28.29 -33.19
C SER A 30 -18.09 -27.54 -33.01
N SER A 31 -18.16 -26.37 -32.39
CA SER A 31 -17.00 -25.49 -32.14
C SER A 31 -16.23 -25.97 -30.92
N SER A 32 -15.29 -26.87 -31.19
CA SER A 32 -13.98 -27.04 -30.53
C SER A 32 -13.86 -26.61 -29.07
N ALA A 33 -13.70 -27.58 -28.18
CA ALA A 33 -13.18 -27.38 -26.81
C ALA A 33 -11.80 -26.69 -26.74
N ALA A 34 -11.11 -26.52 -27.88
CA ALA A 34 -9.81 -25.88 -28.00
C ALA A 34 -9.81 -24.34 -27.79
N THR A 35 -10.92 -23.64 -27.98
CA THR A 35 -10.98 -22.17 -27.76
C THR A 35 -11.12 -21.78 -26.29
N SER A 36 -11.49 -22.72 -25.41
CA SER A 36 -11.64 -22.47 -23.97
C SER A 36 -10.30 -22.41 -23.24
N ILE A 37 -9.32 -23.24 -23.65
CA ILE A 37 -8.02 -23.35 -22.97
C ILE A 37 -7.18 -22.07 -23.15
N ILE A 38 -7.17 -21.48 -24.34
CA ILE A 38 -6.40 -20.24 -24.64
C ILE A 38 -6.92 -19.05 -23.80
N ARG A 39 -8.22 -19.02 -23.48
CA ARG A 39 -8.84 -17.94 -22.69
C ARG A 39 -8.47 -17.98 -21.21
N TRP A 40 -8.20 -19.16 -20.66
CA TRP A 40 -7.73 -19.33 -19.28
C TRP A 40 -6.21 -19.16 -19.14
N SER A 41 -5.43 -19.52 -20.16
CA SER A 41 -3.98 -19.31 -20.18
C SER A 41 -3.59 -17.82 -20.18
N LEU A 42 -4.35 -16.96 -20.86
CA LEU A 42 -4.15 -15.50 -20.81
C LEU A 42 -4.51 -14.90 -19.45
N LEU A 43 -5.45 -15.50 -18.69
CA LEU A 43 -5.84 -15.00 -17.37
C LEU A 43 -4.73 -15.22 -16.32
N LEU A 44 -3.93 -16.28 -16.44
CA LEU A 44 -2.83 -16.58 -15.50
C LEU A 44 -1.57 -15.73 -15.73
N ILE A 45 -1.34 -15.20 -16.95
CA ILE A 45 -0.18 -14.36 -17.26
C ILE A 45 -0.38 -12.91 -16.76
N VAL A 46 -1.61 -12.45 -16.59
CA VAL A 46 -1.91 -11.08 -16.13
C VAL A 46 -1.93 -10.94 -14.59
N LEU A 47 -1.90 -12.06 -13.85
CA LEU A 47 -2.09 -12.06 -12.40
C LEU A 47 -0.90 -11.67 -11.49
N PRO A 48 0.38 -11.59 -11.90
CA PRO A 48 1.44 -11.21 -10.97
C PRO A 48 1.73 -9.69 -10.91
N MET A 49 1.09 -8.85 -11.74
CA MET A 49 1.37 -7.40 -11.73
C MET A 49 0.57 -6.60 -10.68
N CYS A 50 -0.40 -7.20 -10.00
CA CYS A 50 -1.39 -6.46 -9.19
C CYS A 50 -1.08 -6.35 -7.68
N ALA A 51 -0.02 -6.99 -7.17
CA ALA A 51 0.29 -6.97 -5.74
C ALA A 51 1.63 -6.30 -5.43
N GLN A 52 1.97 -5.21 -6.13
CA GLN A 52 3.00 -4.32 -5.60
C GLN A 52 2.44 -3.67 -4.34
N ALA A 53 3.05 -3.94 -3.19
CA ALA A 53 2.68 -3.23 -1.98
C ALA A 53 2.89 -1.73 -2.23
N ARG A 54 1.84 -0.96 -2.02
CA ARG A 54 1.81 0.49 -2.18
C ARG A 54 1.64 1.10 -0.82
N PHE A 55 2.24 2.27 -0.62
CA PHE A 55 2.00 3.06 0.57
C PHE A 55 0.49 3.41 0.67
N PRO A 56 -0.18 3.13 1.80
CA PRO A 56 -1.63 3.35 1.94
C PRO A 56 -1.98 4.84 1.91
N ILE A 57 -3.09 5.20 1.25
CA ILE A 57 -3.55 6.60 1.15
C ILE A 57 -3.99 7.14 2.52
N GLU A 58 -4.45 6.26 3.41
CA GLU A 58 -4.93 6.60 4.75
C GLU A 58 -3.80 7.11 5.66
N LYS A 59 -2.54 6.82 5.32
CA LYS A 59 -1.35 7.30 6.02
C LYS A 59 -0.66 8.46 5.29
N TRP A 60 -1.20 8.88 4.15
CA TRP A 60 -0.58 9.90 3.30
C TRP A 60 -0.93 11.31 3.79
N GLU A 61 0.10 12.11 4.02
CA GLU A 61 0.01 13.42 4.65
C GLU A 61 0.49 14.56 3.75
N CYS A 62 1.19 14.28 2.64
CA CYS A 62 1.55 15.34 1.70
C CYS A 62 0.32 15.97 1.04
N GLY A 63 0.07 17.25 1.30
CA GLY A 63 -1.04 18.01 0.71
C GLY A 63 -1.88 18.72 1.77
N SER A 64 -2.48 19.86 1.41
CA SER A 64 -3.19 20.71 2.37
C SER A 64 -4.66 20.31 2.60
N ASP A 65 -5.26 19.57 1.67
CA ASP A 65 -6.64 19.10 1.73
C ASP A 65 -6.79 17.69 1.13
N GLY A 66 -7.99 17.10 1.22
CA GLY A 66 -8.23 15.74 0.75
C GLY A 66 -7.97 15.53 -0.74
N TRP A 67 -8.17 16.56 -1.58
CA TRP A 67 -7.94 16.46 -3.01
C TRP A 67 -6.44 16.50 -3.33
N THR A 68 -5.72 17.50 -2.82
CA THR A 68 -4.27 17.62 -2.97
C THR A 68 -3.51 16.44 -2.37
N LYS A 69 -3.97 15.88 -1.24
CA LYS A 69 -3.46 14.62 -0.68
C LYS A 69 -3.64 13.44 -1.63
N THR A 70 -4.83 13.30 -2.21
CA THR A 70 -5.13 12.21 -3.14
C THR A 70 -4.29 12.31 -4.42
N GLU A 71 -4.15 13.50 -5.00
CA GLU A 71 -3.40 13.68 -6.25
C GLU A 71 -1.89 13.53 -6.04
N SER A 72 -1.33 14.09 -4.97
CA SER A 72 0.10 13.92 -4.66
C SER A 72 0.44 12.46 -4.36
N HIS A 73 -0.42 11.73 -3.64
CA HIS A 73 -0.26 10.29 -3.42
C HIS A 73 -0.23 9.51 -4.74
N LYS A 74 -1.19 9.75 -5.64
CA LYS A 74 -1.23 9.09 -6.95
C LYS A 74 0.04 9.31 -7.75
N GLU A 75 0.53 10.55 -7.81
CA GLU A 75 1.75 10.87 -8.55
C GLU A 75 2.98 10.21 -7.93
N VAL A 76 3.13 10.25 -6.60
CA VAL A 76 4.23 9.60 -5.89
C VAL A 76 4.17 8.09 -6.06
N ILE A 77 3.02 7.44 -5.87
CA ILE A 77 2.90 5.98 -6.04
C ILE A 77 3.19 5.56 -7.48
N LYS A 78 2.88 6.41 -8.46
CA LYS A 78 3.09 6.12 -9.88
C LYS A 78 4.56 6.24 -10.29
N LYS A 79 5.26 7.31 -9.88
CA LYS A 79 6.66 7.56 -10.30
C LYS A 79 7.70 7.13 -9.27
N CYS A 80 7.32 7.13 -7.99
CA CYS A 80 8.19 6.96 -6.81
C CYS A 80 7.68 5.99 -5.75
N PRO A 81 7.13 4.82 -6.11
CA PRO A 81 6.50 3.94 -5.13
C PRO A 81 7.45 3.51 -4.00
N HIS A 82 8.73 3.38 -4.30
CA HIS A 82 9.75 2.91 -3.36
C HIS A 82 10.17 3.93 -2.30
N PHE A 83 9.93 5.21 -2.59
CA PHE A 83 10.31 6.33 -1.72
C PHE A 83 9.09 7.05 -1.15
N ALA A 84 7.89 6.50 -1.36
CA ALA A 84 6.65 7.11 -0.91
C ALA A 84 6.63 7.34 0.60
N GLU A 85 7.09 6.36 1.39
CA GLU A 85 7.22 6.50 2.84
C GLU A 85 8.12 7.68 3.23
N GLU A 86 9.29 7.80 2.60
CA GLU A 86 10.25 8.87 2.89
C GLU A 86 9.72 10.26 2.54
N ILE A 87 9.13 10.38 1.35
CA ILE A 87 8.52 11.64 0.90
C ILE A 87 7.39 12.02 1.85
N ASN A 88 6.56 11.05 2.24
CA ASN A 88 5.48 11.27 3.19
C ASN A 88 5.98 11.73 4.55
N HIS A 89 7.05 11.11 5.07
CA HIS A 89 7.68 11.53 6.32
C HIS A 89 8.16 12.99 6.26
N CYS A 90 8.75 13.41 5.14
CA CYS A 90 9.16 14.80 4.97
C CYS A 90 7.98 15.78 5.04
N CYS A 91 6.82 15.42 4.48
CA CYS A 91 5.60 16.22 4.59
C CYS A 91 5.09 16.30 6.03
N VAL A 92 5.11 15.19 6.79
CA VAL A 92 4.71 15.19 8.21
C VAL A 92 5.57 16.12 9.04
N VAL A 93 6.90 16.08 8.83
CA VAL A 93 7.84 16.95 9.54
C VAL A 93 7.65 18.42 9.15
N HIS A 94 7.36 18.70 7.88
CA HIS A 94 7.06 20.04 7.39
C HIS A 94 5.78 20.62 8.00
N ASP A 95 4.70 19.85 8.01
CA ASP A 95 3.43 20.23 8.63
C ASP A 95 3.59 20.47 10.14
N ASP A 96 4.36 19.64 10.85
CA ASP A 96 4.68 19.85 12.27
C ASP A 96 5.52 21.13 12.47
N CYS A 97 6.48 21.39 11.58
CA CYS A 97 7.26 22.63 11.58
C CYS A 97 6.39 23.88 11.39
N TYR A 98 5.44 23.81 10.46
CA TYR A 98 4.43 24.84 10.19
C TYR A 98 3.51 25.05 11.40
N GLY A 99 2.91 23.99 11.94
CA GLY A 99 2.04 24.08 13.11
C GLY A 99 2.73 24.67 14.35
N ARG A 100 4.04 24.43 14.49
CA ARG A 100 4.88 25.02 15.56
C ARG A 100 5.39 26.43 15.26
N GLN A 101 5.09 26.96 14.08
CA GLN A 101 5.42 28.32 13.67
C GLN A 101 6.94 28.61 13.78
N LYS A 102 7.79 27.67 13.36
CA LYS A 102 9.25 27.82 13.40
C LYS A 102 9.83 28.78 12.32
N GLY A 103 8.97 29.40 11.53
CA GLY A 103 9.32 30.26 10.40
C GLY A 103 9.19 29.53 9.07
N GLN A 104 8.39 30.09 8.15
CA GLN A 104 8.10 29.48 6.85
C GLN A 104 9.37 29.10 6.08
N LYS A 105 10.28 30.06 5.87
CA LYS A 105 11.52 29.84 5.12
C LYS A 105 12.38 28.73 5.72
N TYR A 106 12.45 28.66 7.04
CA TYR A 106 13.17 27.60 7.74
C TYR A 106 12.53 26.23 7.45
N CYS A 107 11.21 26.12 7.65
CA CYS A 107 10.48 24.88 7.40
C CYS A 107 10.57 24.43 5.93
N ASP A 108 10.43 25.34 4.97
CA ASP A 108 10.51 25.03 3.53
C ASP A 108 11.91 24.56 3.13
N THR A 109 12.96 25.15 3.73
CA THR A 109 14.36 24.74 3.51
C THR A 109 14.62 23.34 4.07
N GLU A 110 14.13 23.05 5.29
CA GLU A 110 14.26 21.73 5.90
C GLU A 110 13.45 20.65 5.15
N PHE A 111 12.28 21.02 4.63
CA PHE A 111 11.46 20.14 3.79
C PHE A 111 12.16 19.78 2.47
N ASP A 112 12.74 20.76 1.79
CA ASP A 112 13.52 20.54 0.57
C ASP A 112 14.73 19.63 0.84
N ALA A 113 15.49 19.94 1.91
CA ALA A 113 16.62 19.12 2.33
C ALA A 113 16.20 17.70 2.71
N CYS A 114 15.01 17.52 3.30
CA CYS A 114 14.46 16.21 3.61
C CYS A 114 14.14 15.43 2.32
N ASN A 115 13.38 16.01 1.40
CA ASN A 115 12.99 15.33 0.16
C ASN A 115 14.18 14.99 -0.73
N LYS A 116 15.19 15.87 -0.80
CA LYS A 116 16.39 15.63 -1.62
C LYS A 116 17.20 14.41 -1.19
N ARG A 117 17.12 13.97 0.08
CA ARG A 117 17.77 12.72 0.53
C ARG A 117 17.28 11.49 -0.22
N VAL A 118 16.06 11.51 -0.74
CA VAL A 118 15.55 10.44 -1.61
C VAL A 118 16.42 10.31 -2.86
N LEU A 119 16.93 11.42 -3.38
CA LEU A 119 17.73 11.46 -4.61
C LEU A 119 19.18 11.00 -4.42
N ASP A 120 19.61 10.75 -3.19
CA ASP A 120 20.93 10.16 -2.90
C ASP A 120 20.97 8.68 -3.29
N ASP A 121 19.81 8.03 -3.43
CA ASP A 121 19.70 6.66 -3.92
C ASP A 121 19.67 6.63 -5.46
N GLU A 122 20.56 5.85 -6.08
CA GLU A 122 20.66 5.74 -7.55
C GLU A 122 19.33 5.30 -8.21
N ARG A 123 18.46 4.61 -7.46
CA ARG A 123 17.16 4.14 -7.93
C ARG A 123 16.09 5.24 -7.94
N ALA A 124 16.38 6.41 -7.36
CA ALA A 124 15.46 7.54 -7.26
C ALA A 124 15.44 8.44 -8.50
N GLY A 125 16.08 8.05 -9.62
CA GLY A 125 16.04 8.80 -10.88
C GLY A 125 14.64 9.28 -11.30
N PRO A 126 13.60 8.42 -11.27
CA PRO A 126 12.22 8.81 -11.56
C PRO A 126 11.59 9.82 -10.56
N CYS A 127 12.21 10.02 -9.40
CA CYS A 127 11.70 10.86 -8.32
C CYS A 127 12.15 12.29 -8.33
N LYS A 128 13.18 12.59 -9.11
CA LYS A 128 13.73 13.94 -9.22
C LYS A 128 12.65 14.97 -9.56
N GLU A 129 11.83 14.70 -10.57
CA GLU A 129 10.77 15.62 -11.00
C GLU A 129 9.73 15.87 -9.90
N ILE A 130 9.33 14.81 -9.17
CA ILE A 130 8.37 14.94 -8.07
C ILE A 130 8.94 15.75 -6.91
N VAL A 131 10.19 15.46 -6.52
CA VAL A 131 10.87 16.17 -5.42
C VAL A 131 11.03 17.65 -5.76
N GLU A 132 11.46 17.97 -6.98
CA GLU A 132 11.59 19.35 -7.45
C GLU A 132 10.23 20.08 -7.53
N LEU A 133 9.19 19.39 -8.00
CA LEU A 133 7.82 19.94 -8.05
C LEU A 133 7.25 20.19 -6.65
N ALA A 134 7.50 19.29 -5.69
CA ALA A 134 7.05 19.46 -4.31
C ALA A 134 7.67 20.70 -3.68
N TYR A 135 8.97 20.92 -3.89
CA TYR A 135 9.65 22.14 -3.44
C TYR A 135 9.08 23.40 -4.10
N ALA A 136 8.92 23.40 -5.43
CA ALA A 136 8.34 24.53 -6.15
C ALA A 136 6.91 24.86 -5.68
N ALA A 137 6.12 23.83 -5.33
CA ALA A 137 4.77 24.01 -4.80
C ALA A 137 4.77 24.70 -3.43
N VAL A 138 5.67 24.30 -2.51
CA VAL A 138 5.77 24.97 -1.20
C VAL A 138 6.41 26.35 -1.29
N ASP A 139 7.35 26.59 -2.21
CA ASP A 139 7.90 27.94 -2.42
C ASP A 139 6.81 28.90 -2.93
N PHE A 140 5.95 28.44 -3.84
CA PHE A 140 4.88 29.26 -4.40
C PHE A 140 3.67 29.43 -3.48
N MET A 141 3.22 28.35 -2.80
CA MET A 141 1.97 28.33 -2.01
C MET A 141 2.19 28.19 -0.50
N GLY A 142 3.42 27.97 -0.05
CA GLY A 142 3.75 27.69 1.35
C GLY A 142 3.33 28.80 2.30
N PHE A 143 3.30 30.06 1.86
CA PHE A 143 2.82 31.18 2.70
C PHE A 143 1.37 30.99 3.16
N ILE A 144 0.50 30.50 2.25
CA ILE A 144 -0.92 30.26 2.56
C ILE A 144 -1.04 29.11 3.57
N ALA A 145 -0.33 28.01 3.33
CA ALA A 145 -0.32 26.87 4.24
C ALA A 145 0.30 27.22 5.62
N TYR A 146 1.41 27.96 5.63
CA TYR A 146 2.10 28.38 6.85
C TYR A 146 1.23 29.29 7.71
N THR A 147 0.64 30.34 7.12
CA THR A 147 -0.27 31.23 7.84
C THR A 147 -1.56 30.52 8.25
N GLY A 148 -2.08 29.61 7.43
CA GLY A 148 -3.23 28.77 7.79
C GLY A 148 -2.97 27.85 8.98
N SER A 149 -1.70 27.45 9.18
CA SER A 149 -1.31 26.56 10.28
C SER A 149 -1.22 27.23 11.65
N THR A 150 -1.34 28.56 11.76
CA THR A 150 -1.27 29.27 13.06
C THR A 150 -2.39 28.85 14.02
N ASN A 151 -3.53 28.46 13.46
CA ASN A 151 -4.70 27.98 14.22
C ASN A 151 -4.83 26.46 14.16
N TYR A 152 -3.78 25.76 13.70
CA TYR A 152 -3.80 24.32 13.63
C TYR A 152 -3.74 23.74 15.04
N THR A 153 -4.88 23.25 15.51
CA THR A 153 -4.93 22.33 16.64
C THR A 153 -4.82 20.92 16.09
N GLU A 154 -3.95 20.10 16.67
CA GLU A 154 -3.94 18.67 16.35
C GLU A 154 -5.37 18.10 16.49
N PRO A 155 -5.85 17.30 15.51
CA PRO A 155 -7.14 16.64 15.61
C PRO A 155 -7.22 15.88 16.93
N HIS A 156 -8.40 15.80 17.52
CA HIS A 156 -8.61 14.96 18.70
C HIS A 156 -8.17 13.53 18.38
N GLU A 157 -7.66 12.80 19.37
CA GLU A 157 -7.09 11.47 19.21
C GLU A 157 -8.00 10.47 18.49
N LYS A 158 -9.32 10.69 18.54
CA LYS A 158 -10.37 9.90 17.87
C LYS A 158 -10.42 10.13 16.36
N ASP A 159 -9.92 11.28 15.93
CA ASP A 159 -9.87 11.77 14.56
C ASP A 159 -8.45 11.72 13.97
N LEU A 160 -7.45 11.35 14.78
CA LEU A 160 -6.11 11.10 14.26
C LEU A 160 -6.16 9.89 13.33
N PRO A 161 -5.44 9.95 12.18
CA PRO A 161 -5.16 8.75 11.40
C PRO A 161 -4.63 7.67 12.33
N GLN A 162 -4.97 6.41 12.07
CA GLN A 162 -4.59 5.29 12.90
C GLN A 162 -3.07 5.33 13.15
N LEU A 163 -2.67 5.80 14.34
CA LEU A 163 -1.26 5.96 14.71
C LEU A 163 -0.57 4.64 14.42
N CYS A 164 0.60 4.73 13.80
CA CYS A 164 1.34 3.53 13.48
C CYS A 164 1.64 2.77 14.78
N ARG A 165 1.24 1.51 14.78
CA ARG A 165 1.41 0.58 15.90
C ARG A 165 2.06 -0.69 15.34
N PRO A 166 3.37 -0.89 15.55
CA PRO A 166 4.02 -2.12 15.12
C PRO A 166 3.35 -3.32 15.80
N GLU A 167 3.37 -4.47 15.13
CA GLU A 167 2.87 -5.70 15.73
C GLU A 167 3.67 -6.08 17.00
N LYS A 168 3.09 -6.94 17.83
CA LYS A 168 3.73 -7.57 19.00
C LYS A 168 4.13 -6.57 20.11
N THR A 169 5.19 -6.92 20.84
CA THR A 169 5.75 -6.22 22.00
C THR A 169 6.19 -4.79 21.67
N MET A 170 6.56 -4.50 20.43
CA MET A 170 7.00 -3.19 19.99
C MET A 170 5.90 -2.12 20.05
N GLY A 171 4.64 -2.51 19.86
CA GLY A 171 3.50 -1.60 19.99
C GLY A 171 3.43 -0.90 21.36
N VAL A 172 3.83 -1.58 22.45
CA VAL A 172 3.80 -1.00 23.81
C VAL A 172 4.81 0.14 23.97
N PHE A 173 5.98 0.04 23.32
CA PHE A 173 6.99 1.09 23.39
C PHE A 173 6.61 2.32 22.57
N PHE A 174 5.95 2.13 21.43
CA PHE A 174 5.39 3.25 20.66
C PHE A 174 4.22 3.91 21.40
N ASP A 175 3.31 3.15 22.01
CA ASP A 175 2.26 3.70 22.88
C ASP A 175 2.86 4.57 24.00
N TYR A 176 3.90 4.06 24.69
CA TYR A 176 4.59 4.82 25.73
C TYR A 176 5.29 6.08 25.18
N LEU A 177 5.84 6.00 23.97
CA LEU A 177 6.48 7.12 23.30
C LEU A 177 5.47 8.21 22.91
N TYR A 178 4.30 7.85 22.37
CA TYR A 178 3.22 8.78 22.06
C TYR A 178 2.68 9.50 23.30
N LEU A 179 2.57 8.78 24.42
CA LEU A 179 2.16 9.37 25.70
C LEU A 179 3.23 10.31 26.27
N SER A 180 4.51 9.96 26.12
CA SER A 180 5.62 10.71 26.69
C SER A 180 6.05 11.91 25.85
N CYS A 181 5.73 11.91 24.55
CA CYS A 181 6.14 12.94 23.58
C CYS A 181 4.92 13.49 22.82
N PRO A 182 3.96 14.13 23.51
CA PRO A 182 2.66 14.43 22.93
C PRO A 182 2.72 15.43 21.78
N THR A 183 3.74 16.29 21.72
CA THR A 183 3.82 17.32 20.68
C THR A 183 4.30 16.79 19.33
N ILE A 184 5.09 15.70 19.31
CA ILE A 184 5.70 15.11 18.10
C ILE A 184 5.02 13.79 17.71
N LYS A 185 3.77 13.54 18.13
CA LYS A 185 3.08 12.26 17.89
C LYS A 185 3.03 11.88 16.41
N LYS A 186 2.74 12.85 15.54
CA LYS A 186 2.70 12.62 14.09
C LYS A 186 4.06 12.25 13.51
N SER A 187 5.09 13.01 13.88
CA SER A 187 6.47 12.74 13.49
C SER A 187 6.91 11.34 13.96
N ILE A 188 6.60 10.95 15.20
CA ILE A 188 6.83 9.59 15.71
C ILE A 188 6.06 8.54 14.89
N SER A 189 4.80 8.80 14.56
CA SER A 189 3.98 7.87 13.77
C SER A 189 4.55 7.65 12.37
N SER A 190 4.99 8.72 11.69
CA SER A 190 5.67 8.59 10.41
C SER A 190 7.01 7.84 10.52
N CYS A 191 7.75 8.00 11.63
CA CYS A 191 8.95 7.20 11.89
C CYS A 191 8.62 5.71 12.08
N CYS A 192 7.48 5.41 12.72
CA CYS A 192 6.98 4.04 12.84
C CYS A 192 6.56 3.45 11.49
N ASP A 193 6.03 4.27 10.57
CA ASP A 193 5.68 3.81 9.23
C ASP A 193 6.93 3.37 8.44
N GLN A 194 8.10 3.99 8.67
CA GLN A 194 9.36 3.49 8.12
C GLN A 194 9.76 2.12 8.67
N LEU A 195 9.21 1.69 9.81
CA LEU A 195 9.45 0.37 10.36
C LEU A 195 8.49 -0.67 9.77
N THR A 196 7.21 -0.29 9.68
CA THR A 196 6.12 -1.23 9.34
C THR A 196 5.88 -1.37 7.85
N VAL A 197 6.04 -0.30 7.07
CA VAL A 197 5.76 -0.30 5.62
C VAL A 197 7.02 -0.58 4.80
N CYS A 198 8.19 -0.16 5.28
CA CYS A 198 9.47 -0.28 4.57
C CYS A 198 9.80 -1.70 4.06
N PRO A 199 9.56 -2.80 4.82
CA PRO A 199 9.85 -4.15 4.34
C PRO A 199 8.97 -4.59 3.15
N ASP A 200 7.77 -4.03 3.03
CA ASP A 200 6.80 -4.39 2.01
C ASP A 200 6.98 -3.59 0.71
N LEU A 201 7.75 -2.49 0.74
CA LEU A 201 7.98 -1.67 -0.43
C LEU A 201 8.75 -2.45 -1.52
N PRO A 202 8.51 -2.18 -2.82
CA PRO A 202 8.97 -3.09 -3.86
C PRO A 202 10.51 -3.13 -4.10
N LEU A 203 11.31 -2.37 -3.35
CA LEU A 203 12.78 -2.56 -3.28
C LEU A 203 13.23 -3.52 -2.18
N GLY A 204 12.31 -3.98 -1.32
CA GLY A 204 12.56 -5.00 -0.31
C GLY A 204 13.75 -4.69 0.59
N ARG A 205 13.72 -3.55 1.29
CA ARG A 205 14.78 -3.23 2.25
C ARG A 205 14.80 -4.26 3.38
N ASN A 206 16.00 -4.61 3.85
CA ASN A 206 16.12 -5.48 5.00
C ASN A 206 15.48 -4.79 6.21
N ARG A 207 14.74 -5.55 7.02
CA ARG A 207 14.22 -5.20 8.32
C ARG A 207 15.21 -4.41 9.19
N THR A 208 16.48 -4.83 9.24
CA THR A 208 17.53 -4.13 10.00
C THR A 208 17.79 -2.72 9.47
N GLU A 209 17.77 -2.53 8.15
CA GLU A 209 17.91 -1.21 7.53
C GLU A 209 16.70 -0.32 7.87
N CYS A 210 15.48 -0.84 7.72
CA CYS A 210 14.25 -0.14 8.09
C CYS A 210 14.24 0.28 9.57
N ALA A 211 14.69 -0.61 10.47
CA ALA A 211 14.81 -0.31 11.89
C ALA A 211 15.84 0.78 12.19
N ASN A 212 17.01 0.74 11.54
CA ASN A 212 18.03 1.77 11.68
C ASN A 212 17.52 3.15 11.20
N ARG A 213 16.80 3.18 10.08
CA ARG A 213 16.18 4.41 9.56
C ARG A 213 15.11 4.94 10.52
N ALA A 214 14.21 4.08 10.99
CA ALA A 214 13.20 4.45 11.99
C ALA A 214 13.85 4.99 13.28
N MET A 215 14.92 4.37 13.78
CA MET A 215 15.66 4.89 14.94
C MET A 215 16.28 6.27 14.69
N GLY A 216 16.91 6.48 13.53
CA GLY A 216 17.45 7.78 13.14
C GLY A 216 16.37 8.85 13.02
N CYS A 217 15.22 8.49 12.44
CA CYS A 217 14.03 9.31 12.33
C CYS A 217 13.54 9.78 13.71
N LEU A 218 13.39 8.85 14.66
CA LEU A 218 12.92 9.18 16.01
C LEU A 218 13.87 10.14 16.75
N VAL A 219 15.18 9.98 16.59
CA VAL A 219 16.18 10.91 17.17
C VAL A 219 16.04 12.29 16.55
N LYS A 220 15.88 12.38 15.22
CA LYS A 220 15.71 13.65 14.52
C LYS A 220 14.42 14.36 14.98
N ALA A 221 13.30 13.65 14.99
CA ALA A 221 12.01 14.17 15.45
C ALA A 221 12.10 14.76 16.86
N ARG A 222 12.81 14.08 17.78
CA ARG A 222 13.06 14.60 19.12
C ARG A 222 13.94 15.85 19.14
N SER A 223 15.03 15.86 18.36
CA SER A 223 15.93 17.02 18.31
C SER A 223 15.23 18.30 17.84
N GLU A 224 14.15 18.16 17.07
CA GLU A 224 13.35 19.28 16.59
C GLU A 224 12.33 19.82 17.63
N GLU A 225 12.16 19.18 18.79
CA GLU A 225 11.18 19.55 19.84
C GLU A 225 11.66 20.65 20.82
N HIS A 226 12.66 21.44 20.43
CA HIS A 226 13.56 22.15 21.36
C HIS A 226 12.97 23.18 22.35
N ASN A 227 11.66 23.50 22.34
CA ASN A 227 11.11 24.68 23.04
C ASN A 227 9.96 24.46 24.05
N GLY A 228 9.49 23.23 24.31
CA GLY A 228 8.19 23.07 24.99
C GLY A 228 8.23 22.63 26.46
N PHE A 229 8.76 21.44 26.72
CA PHE A 229 8.56 20.75 27.99
C PHE A 229 9.64 19.68 28.10
N ASN A 230 10.69 19.95 28.89
CA ASN A 230 11.81 19.02 29.02
C ASN A 230 11.87 18.46 30.45
N ASP A 231 10.91 17.60 30.77
CA ASP A 231 10.93 16.79 32.00
C ASP A 231 11.78 15.50 31.84
N GLY A 232 12.45 15.36 30.68
CA GLY A 232 13.22 14.19 30.26
C GLY A 232 12.37 12.92 30.10
N HIS A 233 11.03 12.97 30.24
CA HIS A 233 10.19 11.79 30.06
C HIS A 233 10.22 11.32 28.61
N CYS A 234 10.11 12.24 27.65
CA CYS A 234 10.21 11.93 26.23
C CYS A 234 11.58 11.31 25.87
N ASP A 235 12.69 11.86 26.39
CA ASP A 235 14.03 11.33 26.14
C ASP A 235 14.21 9.91 26.70
N ARG A 236 13.69 9.64 27.90
CA ARG A 236 13.69 8.29 28.49
C ARG A 236 12.84 7.31 27.70
N ALA A 237 11.68 7.73 27.21
CA ALA A 237 10.82 6.92 26.37
C ALA A 237 11.52 6.58 25.04
N LEU A 238 12.13 7.58 24.41
CA LEU A 238 12.88 7.42 23.16
C LEU A 238 14.06 6.45 23.32
N ASP A 239 14.88 6.63 24.37
CA ASP A 239 16.02 5.75 24.65
C ASP A 239 15.57 4.29 24.87
N ARG A 240 14.47 4.07 25.59
CA ARG A 240 13.88 2.74 25.76
C ARG A 240 13.45 2.16 24.41
N THR A 241 12.63 2.88 23.64
CA THR A 241 12.15 2.41 22.33
C THR A 241 13.31 2.06 21.40
N ARG A 242 14.38 2.86 21.38
CA ARG A 242 15.59 2.58 20.60
C ARG A 242 16.32 1.31 21.07
N LYS A 243 16.48 1.11 22.37
CA LYS A 243 17.11 -0.10 22.92
C LYS A 243 16.33 -1.35 22.53
N TYR A 244 15.00 -1.30 22.58
CA TYR A 244 14.17 -2.42 22.17
C TYR A 244 14.19 -2.66 20.66
N LEU A 245 14.16 -1.61 19.83
CA LEU A 245 14.36 -1.71 18.39
C LEU A 245 15.71 -2.37 18.06
N ALA A 246 16.79 -1.95 18.73
CA ALA A 246 18.10 -2.57 18.52
C ALA A 246 18.08 -4.06 18.90
N LEU A 247 17.49 -4.43 20.04
CA LEU A 247 17.44 -5.83 20.49
C LEU A 247 16.63 -6.73 19.56
N ASP A 248 15.42 -6.31 19.16
CA ASP A 248 14.51 -7.11 18.34
C ASP A 248 15.16 -7.44 16.98
N TYR A 249 15.83 -6.45 16.37
CA TYR A 249 16.41 -6.60 15.03
C TYR A 249 17.84 -7.18 15.05
N ILE A 250 18.65 -6.97 16.10
CA ILE A 250 19.96 -7.65 16.25
C ILE A 250 19.77 -9.15 16.47
N MET A 251 18.73 -9.56 17.20
CA MET A 251 18.46 -10.97 17.48
C MET A 251 18.00 -11.76 16.24
N GLU A 252 17.32 -11.12 15.29
CA GLU A 252 16.93 -11.78 14.03
C GLU A 252 18.15 -12.09 13.14
N ASP A 253 19.12 -11.18 13.04
CA ASP A 253 20.32 -11.39 12.21
C ASP A 253 21.33 -12.39 12.84
N GLY A 254 21.37 -12.49 14.17
CA GLY A 254 22.32 -13.35 14.90
C GLY A 254 22.05 -14.86 14.82
N HIS A 255 20.88 -15.29 14.36
CA HIS A 255 20.53 -16.72 14.24
C HIS A 255 20.88 -17.36 12.88
N VAL A 256 21.39 -16.58 11.93
CA VAL A 256 21.81 -17.09 10.61
C VAL A 256 23.28 -17.56 10.61
N GLY A 257 24.03 -17.38 11.71
CA GLY A 257 25.49 -17.49 11.71
C GLY A 257 26.16 -18.33 12.79
N ALA A 258 25.58 -19.43 13.31
CA ALA A 258 26.31 -20.27 14.28
C ALA A 258 25.88 -21.74 14.40
N LYS A 259 25.36 -22.36 13.34
CA LYS A 259 25.17 -23.83 13.31
C LYS A 259 25.76 -24.42 12.04
N LYS A 260 27.03 -24.85 12.11
CA LYS A 260 27.52 -25.99 11.33
C LYS A 260 26.77 -27.24 11.81
N HIS A 261 25.50 -27.38 11.43
CA HIS A 261 24.82 -28.66 11.52
C HIS A 261 25.01 -29.39 10.20
N HIS A 262 25.63 -30.56 10.26
CA HIS A 262 25.37 -31.64 9.31
C HIS A 262 23.94 -32.15 9.51
N GLY A 263 22.96 -31.29 9.24
CA GLY A 263 21.57 -31.64 9.06
C GLY A 263 21.29 -31.88 7.57
N PRO A 264 20.20 -32.58 7.24
CA PRO A 264 19.88 -32.92 5.86
C PRO A 264 19.72 -31.64 5.03
N PRO A 265 20.07 -31.68 3.73
CA PRO A 265 20.24 -30.49 2.90
C PRO A 265 19.01 -29.58 2.98
N GLU A 266 19.26 -28.31 3.23
CA GLU A 266 18.25 -27.24 3.24
C GLU A 266 17.65 -27.11 1.84
N ILE A 267 16.40 -27.54 1.68
CA ILE A 267 15.66 -27.56 0.39
C ILE A 267 15.02 -26.18 0.07
N PHE A 268 15.30 -25.12 0.83
CA PHE A 268 14.53 -23.86 0.71
C PHE A 268 15.34 -22.56 0.80
N ALA A 269 16.61 -22.56 0.42
CA ALA A 269 17.42 -21.33 0.39
C ALA A 269 17.29 -20.54 -0.94
N ASN A 270 16.61 -21.07 -1.95
CA ASN A 270 16.42 -20.38 -3.22
C ASN A 270 14.99 -19.86 -3.32
N SER A 271 14.83 -18.52 -3.38
CA SER A 271 13.55 -17.85 -3.71
C SER A 271 12.87 -18.48 -4.93
N ASN A 272 13.67 -18.94 -5.90
CA ASN A 272 13.21 -19.65 -7.09
C ASN A 272 12.52 -21.00 -6.79
N GLN A 273 12.93 -21.72 -5.74
CA GLN A 273 12.31 -22.99 -5.32
C GLN A 273 11.00 -22.76 -4.55
N ALA A 274 10.93 -21.70 -3.73
CA ALA A 274 9.68 -21.29 -3.08
C ALA A 274 8.65 -20.85 -4.13
N PHE A 275 9.07 -20.09 -5.14
CA PHE A 275 8.24 -19.75 -6.30
C PHE A 275 7.80 -20.98 -7.09
N ALA A 276 8.70 -21.94 -7.34
CA ALA A 276 8.36 -23.18 -8.01
C ALA A 276 7.33 -24.01 -7.22
N LEU A 277 7.43 -24.07 -5.91
CA LEU A 277 6.47 -24.78 -5.06
C LEU A 277 5.13 -24.06 -4.94
N LEU A 278 5.12 -22.73 -4.90
CA LEU A 278 3.89 -21.93 -5.01
C LEU A 278 3.20 -22.15 -6.36
N MET A 279 3.96 -22.24 -7.45
CA MET A 279 3.45 -22.57 -8.78
C MET A 279 2.87 -23.99 -8.82
N ILE A 280 3.54 -24.98 -8.23
CA ILE A 280 3.05 -26.36 -8.14
C ILE A 280 1.77 -26.43 -7.30
N LEU A 281 1.71 -25.74 -6.15
CA LEU A 281 0.52 -25.67 -5.30
C LEU A 281 -0.66 -24.98 -5.99
N SER A 282 -0.39 -23.88 -6.72
CA SER A 282 -1.38 -23.21 -7.57
C SER A 282 -1.94 -24.14 -8.65
N MET A 283 -1.05 -24.83 -9.38
CA MET A 283 -1.46 -25.75 -10.44
C MET A 283 -2.23 -26.95 -9.90
N THR A 284 -1.78 -27.56 -8.81
CA THR A 284 -2.48 -28.68 -8.17
C THR A 284 -3.84 -28.28 -7.63
N CYS A 285 -3.98 -27.09 -7.02
CA CYS A 285 -5.27 -26.58 -6.58
C CYS A 285 -6.21 -26.32 -7.78
N GLY A 286 -5.67 -25.79 -8.89
CA GLY A 286 -6.40 -25.64 -10.15
C GLY A 286 -6.88 -26.98 -10.75
N ILE A 287 -6.03 -28.00 -10.75
CA ILE A 287 -6.38 -29.36 -11.22
C ILE A 287 -7.46 -29.98 -10.34
N CYS A 288 -7.36 -29.84 -9.02
CA CYS A 288 -8.39 -30.33 -8.10
C CYS A 288 -9.74 -29.67 -8.36
N LEU A 289 -9.79 -28.35 -8.58
CA LEU A 289 -11.02 -27.64 -8.92
C LEU A 289 -11.61 -28.09 -10.25
N LEU A 290 -10.75 -28.34 -11.26
CA LEU A 290 -11.17 -28.90 -12.56
C LEU A 290 -11.74 -30.31 -12.43
N LEU A 291 -11.14 -31.18 -11.62
CA LEU A 291 -11.64 -32.53 -11.41
C LEU A 291 -13.00 -32.53 -10.67
N VAL A 292 -13.16 -31.65 -9.68
CA VAL A 292 -14.43 -31.47 -8.97
C VAL A 292 -15.52 -30.97 -9.91
N THR A 293 -15.24 -29.93 -10.71
CA THR A 293 -16.21 -29.41 -11.68
C THR A 293 -16.53 -30.44 -12.78
N TYR A 294 -15.53 -31.17 -13.29
CA TYR A 294 -15.75 -32.25 -14.25
C TYR A 294 -16.67 -33.34 -13.68
N LYS A 295 -16.41 -33.79 -12.44
CA LYS A 295 -17.26 -34.78 -11.77
C LYS A 295 -18.69 -34.26 -11.58
N TYR A 296 -18.84 -32.99 -11.19
CA TYR A 296 -20.14 -32.34 -11.07
C TYR A 296 -20.91 -32.32 -12.41
N TYR A 297 -20.26 -31.91 -13.51
CA TYR A 297 -20.88 -31.89 -14.84
C TYR A 297 -21.24 -33.29 -15.34
N ARG A 298 -20.38 -34.29 -15.12
CA ARG A 298 -20.63 -35.69 -15.49
C ARG A 298 -21.88 -36.24 -14.78
N LEU A 299 -22.00 -36.00 -13.47
CA LEU A 299 -23.16 -36.40 -12.69
C LEU A 299 -24.43 -35.69 -13.15
N ARG A 300 -24.35 -34.39 -13.47
CA ARG A 300 -25.48 -33.63 -13.99
C ARG A 300 -25.94 -34.11 -15.36
N SER A 301 -25.01 -34.52 -16.23
CA SER A 301 -25.34 -35.11 -17.54
C SER A 301 -26.09 -36.43 -17.40
N GLN A 302 -25.59 -37.35 -16.57
CA GLN A 302 -26.25 -38.64 -16.32
C GLN A 302 -27.66 -38.47 -15.72
N ASN A 303 -27.90 -37.40 -14.95
CA ASN A 303 -29.20 -37.12 -14.36
C ASN A 303 -30.20 -36.53 -15.38
N LYS A 304 -29.73 -35.89 -16.46
CA LYS A 304 -30.60 -35.48 -17.57
C LYS A 304 -31.08 -36.69 -18.36
N ASP A 305 -30.21 -37.67 -18.62
CA ASP A 305 -30.58 -38.85 -19.41
C ASP A 305 -31.64 -39.72 -18.71
N ARG A 306 -31.61 -39.82 -17.37
CA ARG A 306 -32.68 -40.51 -16.60
C ARG A 306 -34.05 -39.86 -16.68
N LYS A 307 -34.14 -38.55 -16.95
CA LYS A 307 -35.43 -37.85 -17.06
C LYS A 307 -36.15 -38.10 -18.38
N TYR A 308 -35.45 -38.59 -19.41
CA TYR A 308 -36.05 -38.87 -20.73
C TYR A 308 -36.40 -40.35 -20.96
N SER A 309 -36.02 -41.26 -20.06
CA SER A 309 -36.29 -42.69 -20.17
C SER A 309 -37.59 -43.16 -19.49
N THR A 310 -38.41 -42.28 -18.92
CA THR A 310 -39.61 -42.66 -18.13
C THR A 310 -40.95 -42.25 -18.74
N ILE A 311 -40.98 -41.85 -20.03
CA ILE A 311 -42.24 -41.45 -20.70
C ILE A 311 -42.39 -42.23 -22.02
N THR A 312 -42.55 -43.54 -21.93
CA THR A 312 -43.18 -44.36 -22.98
C THR A 312 -43.65 -45.68 -22.35
N LEU A 313 -44.87 -45.72 -21.85
CA LEU A 313 -45.80 -46.87 -21.94
C LEU A 313 -47.06 -46.58 -21.11
N SER A 314 -48.14 -46.17 -21.76
CA SER A 314 -49.51 -46.65 -21.51
C SER A 314 -50.48 -45.82 -22.38
N THR A 315 -50.73 -46.33 -23.58
CA THR A 315 -51.98 -46.11 -24.29
C THR A 315 -52.38 -47.46 -24.85
N ALA A 316 -53.25 -48.14 -24.12
CA ALA A 316 -54.10 -49.25 -24.55
C ALA A 316 -55.47 -49.02 -23.92
#